data_AF-A0A2D7XUR6-F1
#
_entry.id   AF-A0A2D7XUR6-F1
#
_cell.length_a   1.000
_cell.length_b   1.000
_cell.length_c   1.000
_cell.angle_alpha   90.00
_cell.angle_beta   90.00
_cell.angle_gamma   90.00
#
_symmetry.space_group_name_H-M   'P 1'
#
loop_
_entity.id
_entity.type
_entity.pdbx_description
1 polymer ?
#
loop_
_entity_poly.entity_id
_entity_poly.type
_entity_poly.pdbx_seq_one_letter_code
_entity_poly.pdbx_strand_id
1 'polypeptide(L)'
;MKGESLLKEGQHRIGPTKIESYSARLIEPYRPPSKGGNTRAWHRHAFQVDGHWYSFVALGAKKWIYATDDVEFIWSWDNSGKYRNVDPDTIRTMSKNGEPVVRGERGSKKWRTAPARMPASRREQRD
;
A
#
# COMPACT_ATOMS: atom_id res chain seq x y z
N MET A 1 -1.79 25.93 -20.36
CA MET A 1 -0.56 25.96 -19.54
C MET A 1 -0.59 24.75 -18.61
N LYS A 2 0.17 23.71 -18.91
CA LYS A 2 0.27 22.52 -18.03
C LYS A 2 1.19 22.90 -16.88
N GLY A 3 0.65 22.98 -15.67
CA GLY A 3 1.47 23.08 -14.47
C GLY A 3 2.31 21.82 -14.36
N GLU A 4 3.59 21.92 -14.71
CA GLU A 4 4.57 20.96 -14.23
C GLU A 4 4.53 21.04 -12.71
N SER A 5 3.98 20.01 -12.06
CA SER A 5 4.10 19.90 -10.61
C SER A 5 5.57 19.74 -10.32
N LEU A 6 6.23 20.82 -9.88
CA LEU A 6 7.60 20.76 -9.39
C LEU A 6 7.62 19.72 -8.27
N LEU A 7 8.41 18.66 -8.47
CA LEU A 7 8.69 17.70 -7.43
C LEU A 7 9.31 18.46 -6.25
N LYS A 8 8.89 18.12 -5.03
CA LYS A 8 9.52 18.68 -3.83
C LYS A 8 10.94 18.12 -3.71
N GLU A 9 11.78 18.83 -2.95
CA GLU A 9 13.12 18.35 -2.65
C GLU A 9 13.08 16.92 -2.06
N GLY A 10 13.94 16.03 -2.57
CA GLY A 10 13.99 14.62 -2.16
C GLY A 10 12.88 13.73 -2.75
N GLN A 11 12.00 14.25 -3.62
CA GLN A 11 11.03 13.44 -4.36
C GLN A 11 11.58 13.02 -5.72
N HIS A 12 11.25 11.80 -6.10
CA HIS A 12 11.66 11.17 -7.35
C HIS A 12 10.42 10.62 -8.05
N ARG A 13 10.34 10.80 -9.37
CA ARG A 13 9.26 10.24 -10.20
C ARG A 13 9.77 9.03 -10.97
N ILE A 14 8.93 8.00 -11.07
CA ILE A 14 9.17 6.81 -11.90
C ILE A 14 7.98 6.61 -12.83
N GLY A 15 8.26 6.15 -14.05
CA GLY A 15 7.27 5.61 -14.99
C GLY A 15 7.00 6.50 -16.22
N PRO A 16 6.15 6.01 -17.16
CA PRO A 16 5.47 4.70 -17.12
C PRO A 16 6.43 3.51 -17.18
N THR A 17 6.22 2.50 -16.33
CA THR A 17 7.02 1.27 -16.31
C THR A 17 6.23 0.08 -15.77
N LYS A 18 6.73 -1.14 -15.97
CA LYS A 18 6.14 -2.37 -15.42
C LYS A 18 6.77 -2.74 -14.09
N ILE A 19 6.02 -3.48 -13.29
CA ILE A 19 6.53 -4.06 -12.04
C ILE A 19 6.97 -5.50 -12.24
N GLU A 20 8.03 -5.89 -11.54
CA GLU A 20 8.55 -7.27 -11.54
C GLU A 20 7.81 -8.14 -10.51
N SER A 21 7.46 -7.55 -9.37
CA SER A 21 6.88 -8.25 -8.23
C SER A 21 5.95 -7.34 -7.42
N TYR A 22 4.97 -7.93 -6.74
CA TYR A 22 4.03 -7.22 -5.86
C TYR A 22 3.70 -8.05 -4.62
N SER A 23 3.69 -7.41 -3.46
CA SER A 23 3.25 -7.99 -2.20
C SER A 23 2.37 -7.02 -1.41
N ALA A 24 1.49 -7.58 -0.58
CA ALA A 24 0.70 -6.83 0.40
C ALA A 24 0.71 -7.62 1.71
N ARG A 25 1.09 -6.96 2.81
CA ARG A 25 1.18 -7.59 4.14
C ARG A 25 0.39 -6.79 5.15
N LEU A 26 -0.42 -7.47 5.96
CA LEU A 26 -1.11 -6.88 7.10
C LEU A 26 -0.09 -6.28 8.08
N ILE A 27 -0.26 -5.00 8.42
CA ILE A 27 0.58 -4.31 9.42
C ILE A 27 -0.22 -3.85 10.65
N GLU A 28 -1.53 -4.07 10.63
CA GLU A 28 -2.38 -3.85 11.79
C GLU A 28 -2.57 -5.12 12.64
N PRO A 29 -2.90 -4.96 13.93
CA PRO A 29 -3.34 -6.07 14.75
C PRO A 29 -4.45 -6.88 14.07
N TYR A 30 -4.25 -8.20 14.05
CA TYR A 30 -5.20 -9.15 13.47
C TYR A 30 -6.57 -9.05 14.13
N ARG A 31 -7.62 -9.08 13.29
CA ARG A 31 -9.01 -9.17 13.71
C ARG A 31 -9.64 -10.43 13.10
N PRO A 32 -10.30 -11.28 13.91
CA PRO A 32 -10.93 -12.49 13.40
C PRO A 32 -12.11 -12.15 12.46
N PRO A 33 -12.46 -13.04 11.52
CA PRO A 33 -13.57 -12.83 10.58
C PRO A 33 -14.89 -12.50 11.28
N SER A 34 -15.20 -13.17 12.40
CA SER A 34 -16.41 -12.95 13.22
C SER A 34 -16.52 -11.53 13.81
N LYS A 35 -15.44 -10.74 13.81
CA LYS A 35 -15.42 -9.35 14.27
C LYS A 35 -15.22 -8.35 13.14
N GLY A 36 -15.48 -8.76 11.89
CA GLY A 36 -15.36 -7.94 10.68
C GLY A 36 -14.02 -8.08 9.93
N GLY A 37 -13.13 -8.97 10.39
CA GLY A 37 -11.92 -9.35 9.66
C GLY A 37 -10.92 -8.23 9.35
N ASN A 38 -10.07 -8.47 8.33
CA ASN A 38 -8.97 -7.58 7.95
C ASN A 38 -9.09 -7.01 6.53
N THR A 39 -10.25 -7.16 5.88
CA THR A 39 -10.45 -6.74 4.48
C THR A 39 -10.16 -5.25 4.25
N ARG A 40 -10.44 -4.40 5.25
CA ARG A 40 -10.10 -2.96 5.26
C ARG A 40 -9.03 -2.59 6.30
N ALA A 41 -8.18 -3.54 6.71
CA ALA A 41 -7.06 -3.23 7.61
C ALA A 41 -5.94 -2.48 6.86
N TRP A 42 -5.06 -1.80 7.57
CA TRP A 42 -3.85 -1.24 6.94
C TRP A 42 -2.89 -2.36 6.54
N HIS A 43 -2.44 -2.30 5.29
CA HIS A 43 -1.45 -3.19 4.71
C HIS A 43 -0.26 -2.38 4.21
N ARG A 44 0.95 -2.90 4.40
CA ARG A 44 2.12 -2.45 3.65
C ARG A 44 2.07 -3.12 2.28
N HIS A 45 1.94 -2.32 1.25
CA HIS A 45 2.16 -2.75 -0.12
C HIS A 45 3.62 -2.52 -0.49
N ALA A 46 4.19 -3.45 -1.24
CA ALA A 46 5.52 -3.28 -1.79
C ALA A 46 5.57 -3.89 -3.19
N PHE A 47 6.30 -3.25 -4.09
CA PHE A 47 6.50 -3.73 -5.45
C PHE A 47 7.91 -3.40 -5.93
N GLN A 48 8.36 -4.13 -6.96
CA GLN A 48 9.71 -4.02 -7.49
C GLN A 48 9.69 -3.43 -8.90
N VAL A 49 10.60 -2.49 -9.15
CA VAL A 49 10.86 -1.87 -10.47
C VAL A 49 12.37 -1.77 -10.61
N ASP A 50 12.92 -2.28 -11.72
CA ASP A 50 14.35 -2.31 -12.04
C ASP A 50 15.19 -2.88 -10.88
N GLY A 51 14.76 -4.02 -10.32
CA GLY A 51 15.41 -4.66 -9.18
C GLY A 51 15.23 -3.95 -7.82
N HIS A 52 14.60 -2.77 -7.76
CA HIS A 52 14.47 -1.98 -6.54
C HIS A 52 13.08 -2.09 -5.91
N TRP A 53 13.03 -2.29 -4.59
CA TRP A 53 11.76 -2.30 -3.85
C TRP A 53 11.29 -0.89 -3.48
N TYR A 54 10.00 -0.69 -3.66
CA TYR A 54 9.22 0.49 -3.30
C TYR A 54 8.06 0.06 -2.41
N SER A 55 7.66 0.90 -1.46
CA SER A 55 6.55 0.55 -0.56
C SER A 55 5.68 1.72 -0.16
N PHE A 56 4.42 1.42 0.17
CA PHE A 56 3.45 2.36 0.71
C PHE A 56 2.48 1.65 1.64
N VAL A 57 1.70 2.42 2.39
CA VAL A 57 0.65 1.90 3.26
C VAL A 57 -0.72 2.25 2.68
N ALA A 58 -1.60 1.26 2.54
CA ALA A 58 -2.97 1.47 2.09
C ALA A 58 -3.94 0.49 2.74
N LEU A 59 -5.24 0.70 2.51
CA LEU A 59 -6.28 -0.18 3.01
C LEU A 59 -6.41 -1.45 2.17
N GLY A 60 -6.62 -2.56 2.87
CA GLY A 60 -6.88 -3.87 2.29
C GLY A 60 -5.67 -4.47 1.57
N ALA A 61 -5.80 -5.75 1.20
CA ALA A 61 -4.73 -6.49 0.53
C ALA A 61 -4.86 -6.49 -1.01
N LYS A 62 -5.89 -5.83 -1.56
CA LYS A 62 -6.10 -5.78 -3.02
C LYS A 62 -4.91 -5.10 -3.70
N LYS A 63 -4.42 -5.71 -4.79
CA LYS A 63 -3.31 -5.14 -5.56
C LYS A 63 -3.71 -3.81 -6.18
N TRP A 64 -2.83 -2.83 -6.05
CA TRP A 64 -2.94 -1.53 -6.72
C TRP A 64 -2.37 -1.58 -8.13
N ILE A 65 -1.45 -2.51 -8.40
CA ILE A 65 -0.72 -2.62 -9.66
C ILE A 65 -0.60 -4.10 -10.00
N TYR A 66 -0.96 -4.49 -11.22
CA TYR A 66 -0.71 -5.84 -11.75
C TYR A 66 0.49 -5.82 -12.69
N ALA A 67 1.16 -6.96 -12.87
CA ALA A 67 2.36 -7.05 -13.73
C ALA A 67 2.11 -6.67 -15.21
N THR A 68 0.86 -6.73 -15.66
CA THR A 68 0.46 -6.32 -17.01
C THR A 68 0.27 -4.81 -17.15
N ASP A 69 0.06 -4.11 -16.03
CA ASP A 69 -0.17 -2.67 -16.03
C ASP A 69 1.14 -1.91 -16.18
N ASP A 70 1.06 -0.69 -16.71
CA ASP A 70 2.11 0.30 -16.54
C ASP A 70 1.77 1.19 -15.36
N VAL A 71 2.79 1.61 -14.60
CA VAL A 71 2.64 2.45 -13.41
C VAL A 71 3.52 3.69 -13.50
N GLU A 72 2.97 4.81 -13.06
CA GLU A 72 3.69 6.02 -12.69
C GLU A 72 3.47 6.35 -11.21
N PHE A 73 4.50 6.81 -10.52
CA PHE A 73 4.39 7.20 -9.12
C PHE A 73 5.54 8.12 -8.69
N ILE A 74 5.32 8.81 -7.57
CA ILE A 74 6.34 9.59 -6.86
C ILE A 74 6.74 8.85 -5.61
N TRP A 75 8.03 8.86 -5.30
CA TRP A 75 8.57 8.30 -4.07
C TRP A 75 9.62 9.22 -3.46
N SER A 76 9.90 9.01 -2.18
CA SER A 76 10.97 9.69 -1.44
C SER A 76 11.62 8.70 -0.48
N TRP A 77 12.86 8.97 -0.09
CA TRP A 77 13.50 8.21 0.97
C TRP A 77 12.78 8.46 2.30
N ASP A 78 12.70 7.42 3.12
CA ASP A 78 12.36 7.59 4.53
C ASP A 78 13.49 8.32 5.26
N ASN A 79 13.23 8.78 6.49
CA ASN A 79 14.22 9.52 7.28
C ASN A 79 15.51 8.71 7.55
N SER A 80 15.46 7.37 7.46
CA SER A 80 16.64 6.52 7.61
C SER A 80 17.44 6.33 6.31
N GLY A 81 16.94 6.80 5.17
CA GLY A 81 17.56 6.61 3.85
C GLY A 81 17.55 5.17 3.36
N LYS A 82 16.75 4.29 3.97
CA LYS A 82 16.75 2.84 3.71
C LYS A 82 15.58 2.38 2.87
N TYR A 83 14.44 3.07 2.97
CA TYR A 83 13.20 2.66 2.34
C TYR A 83 12.71 3.71 1.34
N ARG A 84 12.33 3.24 0.15
CA ARG A 84 11.71 4.06 -0.89
C ARG A 84 10.21 4.11 -0.64
N ASN A 85 9.75 5.17 -0.01
CA ASN A 85 8.36 5.38 0.34
C ASN A 85 7.62 6.05 -0.81
N VAL A 86 6.66 5.33 -1.38
CA VAL A 86 5.79 5.82 -2.45
C VAL A 86 4.67 6.64 -1.83
N ASP A 87 4.37 7.78 -2.45
CA ASP A 87 3.16 8.53 -2.16
C ASP A 87 1.97 7.86 -2.89
N PRO A 88 1.06 7.20 -2.16
CA PRO A 88 -0.03 6.44 -2.77
C PRO A 88 -0.95 7.31 -3.64
N ASP A 89 -1.12 8.60 -3.33
CA ASP A 89 -2.01 9.48 -4.08
C ASP A 89 -1.46 9.81 -5.48
N THR A 90 -0.17 9.56 -5.69
CA THR A 90 0.52 9.77 -6.96
C THR A 90 0.57 8.53 -7.84
N ILE A 91 0.17 7.36 -7.31
CA ILE A 91 0.17 6.11 -8.06
C ILE A 91 -0.91 6.16 -9.14
N ARG A 92 -0.47 6.19 -10.39
CA ARG A 92 -1.30 6.07 -11.59
C ARG A 92 -1.00 4.76 -12.26
N THR A 93 -2.06 4.02 -12.58
CA THR A 93 -1.96 2.74 -13.29
C THR A 93 -2.68 2.80 -14.60
N MET A 94 -2.04 2.30 -15.65
CA MET A 94 -2.57 2.19 -16.99
C MET A 94 -2.70 0.70 -17.33
N SER A 95 -3.87 0.30 -17.84
CA SER A 95 -4.08 -1.07 -18.28
C SER A 95 -3.19 -1.41 -19.46
N LYS A 96 -3.14 -2.70 -19.83
CA LYS A 96 -2.48 -3.16 -21.07
C LYS A 96 -2.94 -2.44 -22.35
N ASN A 97 -4.10 -1.79 -22.33
CA ASN A 97 -4.66 -1.03 -23.45
C ASN A 97 -4.28 0.46 -23.40
N GLY A 98 -3.51 0.90 -22.40
CA GLY A 98 -3.14 2.30 -22.19
C GLY A 98 -4.18 3.13 -21.44
N GLU A 99 -5.29 2.53 -21.02
CA GLU A 99 -6.37 3.25 -20.32
C GLU A 99 -6.06 3.42 -18.82
N PRO A 100 -6.28 4.60 -18.20
CA PRO A 100 -6.17 4.76 -16.76
C PRO A 100 -7.15 3.86 -16.01
N VAL A 101 -6.65 3.12 -15.01
CA VAL A 101 -7.48 2.25 -14.16
C VAL A 101 -7.19 2.53 -12.69
N VAL A 102 -8.24 2.58 -11.87
CA VAL A 102 -8.10 2.64 -10.41
C VAL A 102 -8.23 1.22 -9.85
N ARG A 103 -7.22 0.78 -9.09
CA ARG A 103 -7.17 -0.55 -8.48
C ARG A 103 -6.79 -0.47 -7.01
N GLY A 104 -7.20 -1.45 -6.21
CA GLY A 104 -6.98 -1.40 -4.76
C GLY A 104 -7.88 -0.35 -4.08
N GLU A 105 -7.72 -0.16 -2.77
CA GLU A 105 -8.61 0.71 -2.01
C GLU A 105 -7.94 2.04 -1.62
N ARG A 106 -8.51 3.17 -2.07
CA ARG A 106 -8.00 4.55 -1.89
C ARG A 106 -8.51 5.24 -0.62
N GLY A 107 -9.19 4.52 0.27
CA GLY A 107 -9.76 5.10 1.48
C GLY A 107 -8.75 5.29 2.60
N SER A 108 -9.19 5.94 3.68
CA SER A 108 -8.43 6.05 4.93
C SER A 108 -9.26 5.59 6.13
N LYS A 109 -8.60 5.27 7.23
CA LYS A 109 -9.25 4.98 8.52
C LYS A 109 -8.31 5.24 9.69
N LYS A 110 -8.85 5.27 10.91
CA LYS A 110 -8.05 5.28 12.13
C LYS A 110 -7.29 3.96 12.32
N TRP A 111 -6.04 4.04 12.78
CA TRP A 111 -5.22 2.88 13.14
C TRP A 111 -5.81 2.10 14.31
N ARG A 112 -5.76 0.78 14.22
CA ARG A 112 -6.02 -0.10 15.37
C ARG A 112 -4.74 -0.24 16.19
N THR A 113 -4.83 0.10 17.47
CA THR A 113 -3.70 -0.01 18.41
C THR A 113 -3.79 -1.26 19.29
N ALA A 114 -4.99 -1.78 19.55
CA ALA A 114 -5.21 -2.92 20.43
C ALA A 114 -5.51 -4.23 19.66
N PRO A 115 -4.99 -5.38 20.12
CA PRO A 115 -5.34 -6.69 19.57
C PRO A 115 -6.80 -7.06 19.87
N ALA A 116 -7.35 -7.98 19.08
CA ALA A 116 -8.69 -8.50 19.33
C ALA A 116 -8.72 -9.30 20.65
N ARG A 117 -9.69 -8.99 21.53
CA ARG A 117 -9.94 -9.81 22.73
C ARG A 117 -10.34 -11.23 22.33
N MET A 118 -9.77 -12.21 23.03
CA MET A 118 -10.16 -13.62 22.91
C MET A 118 -11.66 -13.80 23.22
N PRO A 119 -12.33 -14.78 22.58
CA PRO A 119 -13.75 -15.01 22.78
C PRO A 119 -14.11 -15.59 24.16
N ALA A 120 -13.11 -16.06 24.93
CA ALA A 120 -13.30 -16.57 26.28
C ALA A 120 -13.35 -15.45 27.33
N SER A 121 -14.06 -15.69 28.44
CA SER A 121 -14.00 -14.83 29.62
C SER A 121 -12.59 -14.83 30.22
N ARG A 122 -12.25 -13.81 31.02
CA ARG A 122 -10.93 -13.76 31.69
C ARG A 122 -10.68 -14.94 32.63
N ARG A 123 -11.74 -15.58 33.15
CA ARG A 123 -11.64 -16.74 34.04
C ARG A 123 -11.24 -17.98 33.24
N GLU A 124 -11.91 -18.23 32.14
CA GLU A 124 -11.63 -19.34 31.20
C GLU A 124 -10.27 -19.23 30.49
N GLN A 125 -9.60 -18.07 30.54
CA GLN A 125 -8.25 -17.89 29.98
C GLN A 125 -7.14 -18.15 31.02
N ARG A 126 -7.49 -18.28 32.30
CA ARG A 126 -6.53 -18.51 33.40
C ARG A 126 -6.39 -20.00 33.76
N ASP A 127 -7.44 -20.77 33.51
CA ASP A 127 -7.46 -22.23 33.61
C ASP A 127 -6.82 -22.86 32.37
#